data_AF-A0A3L6QRD8-F1
#
_entry.id   AF-A0A3L6QRD8-F1
#
_cell.length_a   1.000
_cell.length_b   1.000
_cell.length_c   1.000
_cell.angle_alpha   90.00
_cell.angle_beta   90.00
_cell.angle_gamma   90.00
#
_symmetry.space_group_name_H-M   'P 1'
#
loop_
_entity.id
_entity.type
_entity.pdbx_description
1 polymer ?
#
loop_
_entity_poly.entity_id
_entity_poly.type
_entity_poly.pdbx_seq_one_letter_code
_entity_poly.pdbx_strand_id
1 'polypeptide(L)'
;MQVSHILFVDSPVGAGFSFSREPKGYDVGDISSSLQLHEFLYKGYLVGNPMTGESIDFSAKVPFAHGFGIISDQLYETISKHCQGEDYTNPANALCAQAMNTFNNTYHYYLSYYWANDRRSGDQGGELP
;
A
#
# COMPACT_ATOMS: atom_id res chain seq x y z
N MET A 1 24.24 5.77 25.29
CA MET A 1 23.38 6.10 24.13
C MET A 1 23.70 5.12 23.02
N GLN A 2 22.70 4.45 22.46
CA GLN A 2 22.87 3.77 21.18
C GLN A 2 22.62 4.77 20.05
N VAL A 3 23.43 4.69 18.99
CA VAL A 3 23.31 5.48 17.76
C VAL A 3 23.27 4.49 16.60
N SER A 4 22.40 4.72 15.62
CA SER A 4 22.34 3.99 14.36
C SER A 4 22.84 4.87 13.21
N HIS A 5 23.41 4.24 12.19
CA HIS A 5 23.70 4.89 10.91
C HIS A 5 22.56 4.57 9.94
N ILE A 6 22.05 5.59 9.25
CA ILE A 6 20.99 5.45 8.26
C ILE A 6 21.62 5.63 6.88
N LEU A 7 21.34 4.70 5.97
CA LEU A 7 21.75 4.75 4.57
C LEU A 7 20.52 4.86 3.69
N PHE A 8 20.50 5.83 2.78
CA PHE A 8 19.45 6.03 1.78
C PHE A 8 19.95 5.46 0.45
N VAL A 9 19.15 4.58 -0.16
CA VAL A 9 19.48 3.89 -1.40
C VAL A 9 18.35 4.11 -2.40
N ASP A 10 18.67 4.70 -3.54
CA ASP A 10 17.74 4.83 -4.67
C ASP A 10 17.70 3.49 -5.42
N SER A 11 16.55 2.83 -5.46
CA SER A 11 16.36 1.53 -6.12
C SER A 11 14.93 1.41 -6.67
N PRO A 12 14.73 0.76 -7.83
CA PRO A 12 15.71 0.08 -8.68
C PRO A 12 16.46 1.04 -9.65
N VAL A 13 17.23 0.49 -10.58
CA VAL A 13 17.86 1.27 -11.66
C VAL A 13 16.80 2.11 -12.38
N GLY A 14 17.04 3.42 -12.52
CA GLY A 14 16.10 4.40 -13.05
C GLY A 14 15.36 5.21 -11.99
N ALA A 15 15.42 4.81 -10.71
CA ALA A 15 14.94 5.63 -9.59
C ALA A 15 16.03 6.60 -9.13
N GLY A 16 15.69 7.88 -8.99
CA GLY A 16 16.59 8.91 -8.46
C GLY A 16 17.89 9.01 -9.26
N PHE A 17 19.03 8.83 -8.57
CA PHE A 17 20.36 8.89 -9.18
C PHE A 17 20.91 7.52 -9.64
N SER A 18 20.14 6.44 -9.49
CA SER A 18 20.57 5.09 -9.91
C SER A 18 20.41 4.89 -11.41
N PHE A 19 21.49 4.57 -12.13
CA PHE A 19 21.49 4.38 -13.60
C PHE A 19 22.32 3.16 -14.04
N SER A 20 21.99 2.61 -15.21
CA SER A 20 22.76 1.54 -15.87
C SER A 20 23.35 2.07 -17.18
N ARG A 21 24.58 1.65 -17.50
CA ARG A 21 25.21 1.93 -18.80
C ARG A 21 24.73 1.00 -19.90
N GLU A 22 24.17 -0.15 -19.52
CA GLU A 22 23.64 -1.15 -20.45
C GLU A 22 22.12 -1.09 -20.48
N PRO A 23 21.48 -1.09 -21.66
CA PRO A 23 20.02 -1.04 -21.79
C PRO A 23 19.31 -2.18 -21.05
N LYS A 24 19.94 -3.36 -20.99
CA LYS A 24 19.40 -4.53 -20.26
C LYS A 24 19.31 -4.32 -18.75
N GLY A 25 20.10 -3.39 -18.19
CA GLY A 25 20.06 -3.09 -16.76
C GLY A 25 18.82 -2.31 -16.32
N TYR A 26 18.00 -1.85 -17.27
CA TYR A 26 16.68 -1.26 -17.01
C TYR A 26 15.55 -2.29 -17.05
N ASP A 27 15.84 -3.58 -17.30
CA ASP A 27 14.88 -4.68 -17.16
C ASP A 27 14.67 -5.00 -15.67
N VAL A 28 14.00 -4.07 -14.98
CA VAL A 28 13.73 -4.10 -13.55
C VAL A 28 12.26 -4.44 -13.32
N GLY A 29 12.02 -5.42 -12.46
CA GLY A 29 10.70 -5.82 -11.99
C GLY A 29 10.77 -6.17 -10.51
N ASP A 30 9.64 -6.55 -9.92
CA ASP A 30 9.55 -6.80 -8.48
C ASP A 30 10.59 -7.83 -8.01
N ILE A 31 10.78 -8.91 -8.77
CA ILE A 31 11.71 -9.99 -8.44
C ILE A 31 13.17 -9.52 -8.54
N SER A 32 13.58 -8.93 -9.67
CA SER A 32 14.98 -8.52 -9.87
C SER A 32 15.38 -7.38 -8.92
N SER A 33 14.47 -6.43 -8.68
CA SER A 33 14.68 -5.33 -7.73
C SER A 33 14.78 -5.85 -6.29
N SER A 34 13.91 -6.78 -5.91
CA SER A 34 13.94 -7.41 -4.58
C SER A 34 15.21 -8.23 -4.36
N LEU A 35 15.70 -8.95 -5.37
CA LEU A 35 16.95 -9.71 -5.29
C LEU A 35 18.16 -8.79 -5.11
N GLN A 36 18.22 -7.68 -5.86
CA GLN A 36 19.28 -6.68 -5.70
C GLN A 36 19.29 -6.05 -4.30
N LEU A 37 18.10 -5.69 -3.79
CA LEU A 37 17.96 -5.16 -2.43
C LEU A 37 18.30 -6.20 -1.36
N HIS A 38 17.93 -7.47 -1.58
CA HIS A 38 18.24 -8.55 -0.65
C HIS A 38 19.75 -8.83 -0.57
N GLU A 39 20.43 -8.86 -1.71
CA GLU A 39 21.89 -8.98 -1.78
C GLU A 39 22.56 -7.83 -1.03
N PHE A 40 22.04 -6.62 -1.21
CA PHE A 40 22.54 -5.42 -0.53
C PHE A 40 22.24 -5.39 0.98
N LEU A 41 21.04 -5.83 1.40
CA LEU A 41 20.52 -5.77 2.79
C LEU A 41 20.51 -7.15 3.47
N TYR A 42 21.58 -7.93 3.31
CA TYR A 42 21.66 -9.32 3.78
C TYR A 42 21.37 -9.53 5.28
N LYS A 43 21.62 -8.52 6.13
CA LYS A 43 21.36 -8.63 7.59
C LYS A 43 19.88 -8.50 7.96
N GLY A 44 19.05 -8.02 7.04
CA GLY A 44 17.64 -7.76 7.28
C GLY A 44 17.23 -6.34 6.92
N TYR A 45 15.94 -6.17 6.70
CA TYR A 45 15.31 -4.91 6.32
C TYR A 45 13.97 -4.76 7.04
N LEU A 46 13.49 -3.53 7.17
CA LEU A 46 12.17 -3.21 7.68
C LEU A 46 11.37 -2.58 6.52
N VAL A 47 10.11 -2.99 6.38
CA VAL A 47 9.21 -2.44 5.36
C VAL A 47 8.09 -1.69 6.06
N GLY A 48 7.86 -0.44 5.67
CA GLY A 48 6.74 0.36 6.16
C GLY A 48 5.55 0.22 5.22
N ASN A 49 4.38 -0.13 5.78
CA ASN A 49 3.13 -0.35 5.04
C ASN A 49 3.28 -1.26 3.80
N PRO A 50 3.90 -2.46 3.93
CA PRO A 50 4.01 -3.39 2.81
C PRO A 50 2.63 -3.91 2.40
N MET A 51 2.49 -4.21 1.12
CA MET A 51 1.53 -5.22 0.66
C MET A 51 2.16 -6.59 0.92
N THR A 52 1.49 -7.45 1.66
CA THR A 52 2.02 -8.75 2.09
C THR A 52 1.22 -9.93 1.53
N GLY A 53 -0.06 -9.72 1.28
CA GLY A 53 -0.95 -10.72 0.70
C GLY A 53 -2.31 -10.11 0.49
N GLU A 54 -2.79 -10.13 -0.76
CA GLU A 54 -4.00 -9.42 -1.16
C GLU A 54 -5.18 -9.71 -0.21
N SER A 55 -5.48 -10.98 0.07
CA SER A 55 -6.58 -11.33 0.97
C SER A 55 -6.44 -10.77 2.39
N ILE A 56 -5.23 -10.75 2.93
CA ILE A 56 -4.94 -10.22 4.27
C ILE A 56 -5.05 -8.69 4.25
N ASP A 57 -4.44 -8.05 3.24
CA ASP A 57 -4.42 -6.59 3.10
C ASP A 57 -5.83 -6.04 2.82
N PHE A 58 -6.63 -6.73 2.00
CA PHE A 58 -8.02 -6.33 1.70
C PHE A 58 -8.95 -6.58 2.89
N SER A 59 -8.83 -7.72 3.56
CA SER A 59 -9.65 -7.99 4.75
C SER A 59 -9.35 -7.03 5.91
N ALA A 60 -8.09 -6.55 6.04
CA ALA A 60 -7.71 -5.56 7.03
C ALA A 60 -8.24 -4.14 6.75
N LYS A 61 -8.51 -3.78 5.48
CA LYS A 61 -9.04 -2.45 5.12
C LYS A 61 -10.42 -2.17 5.73
N VAL A 62 -11.27 -3.18 5.85
CA VAL A 62 -12.63 -3.04 6.39
C VAL A 62 -12.65 -2.62 7.87
N PRO A 63 -12.04 -3.38 8.81
CA PRO A 63 -11.96 -2.97 10.20
C PRO A 63 -11.12 -1.70 10.40
N PHE A 64 -10.12 -1.46 9.55
CA PHE A 64 -9.39 -0.19 9.54
C PHE A 64 -10.35 0.97 9.22
N ALA A 65 -11.04 0.94 8.08
CA ALA A 65 -11.94 2.00 7.67
C ALA A 65 -13.06 2.26 8.69
N HIS A 66 -13.55 1.20 9.34
CA HIS A 66 -14.54 1.31 10.43
C HIS A 66 -13.95 2.01 11.66
N GLY A 67 -12.77 1.58 12.13
CA GLY A 67 -12.09 2.20 13.28
C GLY A 67 -11.71 3.66 13.08
N PHE A 68 -11.52 4.09 11.83
CA PHE A 68 -11.26 5.48 11.45
C PHE A 68 -12.53 6.28 11.10
N GLY A 69 -13.73 5.68 11.22
CA GLY A 69 -15.01 6.34 10.94
C GLY A 69 -15.24 6.68 9.46
N ILE A 70 -14.53 6.01 8.55
CA ILE A 70 -14.67 6.20 7.09
C ILE A 70 -15.95 5.54 6.59
N ILE A 71 -16.33 4.40 7.19
CA ILE A 71 -17.56 3.67 6.87
C ILE A 71 -18.50 3.61 8.07
N SER A 72 -19.79 3.43 7.82
CA SER A 72 -20.80 3.30 8.86
C SER A 72 -20.80 1.92 9.51
N ASP A 73 -21.26 1.84 10.76
CA ASP A 73 -21.46 0.58 11.51
C ASP A 73 -22.31 -0.41 10.72
N GLN A 74 -23.39 0.07 10.09
CA GLN A 74 -24.28 -0.76 9.29
C GLN A 74 -23.56 -1.43 8.10
N LEU A 75 -22.68 -0.68 7.41
CA LEU A 75 -21.90 -1.22 6.31
C LEU A 75 -20.87 -2.23 6.82
N TYR A 76 -20.20 -1.92 7.91
CA TYR A 76 -19.23 -2.81 8.55
C TYR A 76 -19.87 -4.13 8.99
N GLU A 77 -21.02 -4.09 9.66
CA GLU A 77 -21.76 -5.29 10.10
C GLU A 77 -22.20 -6.15 8.91
N THR A 78 -22.66 -5.50 7.83
CA THR A 78 -23.08 -6.19 6.60
C THR A 78 -21.91 -6.96 5.99
N ILE A 79 -20.76 -6.30 5.83
CA ILE A 79 -19.55 -6.93 5.27
C ILE A 79 -19.07 -8.06 6.19
N SER A 80 -18.97 -7.80 7.49
CA SER A 80 -18.48 -8.78 8.47
C SER A 80 -19.34 -10.05 8.50
N LYS A 81 -20.66 -9.92 8.30
CA LYS A 81 -21.61 -11.04 8.35
C LYS A 81 -21.72 -11.80 7.03
N HIS A 82 -21.70 -11.10 5.89
CA HIS A 82 -22.04 -11.68 4.59
C HIS A 82 -20.84 -11.99 3.69
N CYS A 83 -19.65 -11.45 4.00
CA CYS A 83 -18.44 -11.66 3.20
C CYS A 83 -17.43 -12.63 3.84
N GLN A 84 -17.75 -13.27 4.97
CA GLN A 84 -16.77 -14.07 5.70
C GLN A 84 -16.30 -15.28 4.86
N GLY A 85 -14.99 -15.33 4.57
CA GLY A 85 -14.38 -16.41 3.78
C GLY A 85 -14.52 -16.26 2.26
N GLU A 86 -15.12 -15.17 1.78
CA GLU A 86 -15.15 -14.84 0.35
C GLU A 86 -13.90 -14.05 -0.07
N ASP A 87 -13.63 -14.07 -1.38
CA ASP A 87 -12.69 -13.16 -2.01
C ASP A 87 -13.33 -11.77 -2.13
N TYR A 88 -12.74 -10.78 -1.47
CA TYR A 88 -13.26 -9.40 -1.45
C TYR A 88 -13.10 -8.69 -2.80
N THR A 89 -12.22 -9.19 -3.67
CA THR A 89 -12.03 -8.64 -5.01
C THR A 89 -13.07 -9.17 -5.99
N ASN A 90 -13.49 -10.42 -5.81
CA ASN A 90 -14.49 -11.06 -6.66
C ASN A 90 -15.45 -11.96 -5.83
N PRO A 91 -16.33 -11.36 -5.01
CA PRO A 91 -17.24 -12.10 -4.15
C PRO A 91 -18.32 -12.82 -4.97
N ALA A 92 -18.59 -14.08 -4.61
CA ALA A 92 -19.64 -14.88 -5.23
C ALA A 92 -21.04 -14.48 -4.72
N ASN A 93 -21.13 -14.01 -3.47
CA ASN A 93 -22.38 -13.56 -2.88
C ASN A 93 -22.76 -12.16 -3.40
N ALA A 94 -23.97 -12.04 -3.96
CA ALA A 94 -24.47 -10.76 -4.50
C ALA A 94 -24.58 -9.64 -3.44
N LEU A 95 -24.92 -9.96 -2.18
CA LEU A 95 -24.96 -9.00 -1.09
C LEU A 95 -23.54 -8.55 -0.72
N CYS A 96 -22.58 -9.48 -0.69
CA CYS A 96 -21.18 -9.13 -0.45
C CYS A 96 -20.63 -8.25 -1.58
N ALA A 97 -20.90 -8.58 -2.84
CA ALA A 97 -20.51 -7.78 -4.00
C ALA A 97 -21.06 -6.35 -3.92
N GLN A 98 -22.32 -6.20 -3.54
CA GLN A 98 -22.93 -4.88 -3.37
C GLN A 98 -22.27 -4.10 -2.23
N ALA A 99 -22.10 -4.73 -1.05
CA ALA A 99 -21.49 -4.09 0.11
C ALA A 99 -20.02 -3.69 -0.15
N MET A 100 -19.25 -4.55 -0.80
CA MET A 100 -17.86 -4.27 -1.17
C MET A 100 -17.74 -3.18 -2.23
N ASN A 101 -18.70 -3.07 -3.16
CA ASN A 101 -18.73 -1.95 -4.10
C ASN A 101 -18.96 -0.62 -3.37
N THR A 102 -19.91 -0.57 -2.43
CA THR A 102 -20.11 0.62 -1.59
C THR A 102 -18.85 0.96 -0.79
N PHE A 103 -18.24 -0.05 -0.14
CA PHE A 103 -16.99 0.11 0.60
C PHE A 103 -15.88 0.71 -0.27
N ASN A 104 -15.62 0.10 -1.43
CA ASN A 104 -14.56 0.54 -2.33
C ASN A 104 -14.79 1.98 -2.79
N ASN A 105 -16.02 2.36 -3.16
CA ASN A 105 -16.32 3.73 -3.57
C ASN A 105 -16.09 4.74 -2.45
N THR A 106 -16.56 4.46 -1.23
CA THR A 106 -16.36 5.35 -0.07
C THR A 106 -14.88 5.45 0.30
N TYR A 107 -14.18 4.32 0.35
CA TYR A 107 -12.77 4.26 0.69
C TYR A 107 -11.89 4.98 -0.34
N HIS A 108 -12.13 4.75 -1.64
CA HIS A 108 -11.44 5.45 -2.72
C HIS A 108 -11.74 6.95 -2.72
N TYR A 109 -12.98 7.36 -2.49
CA TYR A 109 -13.34 8.76 -2.35
C TYR A 109 -12.55 9.41 -1.21
N TYR A 110 -12.52 8.79 -0.04
CA TYR A 110 -11.83 9.36 1.11
C TYR A 110 -10.32 9.48 0.90
N LEU A 111 -9.69 8.42 0.40
CA LEU A 111 -8.25 8.41 0.09
C LEU A 111 -7.87 9.44 -0.97
N SER A 112 -8.64 9.55 -2.06
CA SER A 112 -8.34 10.49 -3.14
C SER A 112 -8.62 11.94 -2.74
N TYR A 113 -9.81 12.23 -2.23
CA TYR A 113 -10.24 13.61 -1.99
C TYR A 113 -9.66 14.21 -0.72
N TYR A 114 -9.47 13.43 0.34
CA TYR A 114 -8.95 13.96 1.59
C TYR A 114 -7.46 13.69 1.74
N TRP A 115 -6.97 12.46 1.52
CA TRP A 115 -5.57 12.16 1.87
C TRP A 115 -4.58 12.57 0.77
N ALA A 116 -4.82 12.12 -0.46
CA ALA A 116 -3.94 12.42 -1.59
C ALA A 116 -3.94 13.90 -1.97
N ASN A 117 -5.02 14.62 -1.62
CA ASN A 117 -5.20 16.04 -1.92
C ASN A 117 -5.06 16.96 -0.68
N ASP A 118 -4.70 16.43 0.51
CA ASP A 118 -4.41 17.30 1.65
C ASP A 118 -3.12 18.07 1.39
N ARG A 119 -3.23 19.40 1.36
CA ARG A 119 -2.09 20.30 1.12
C ARG A 119 -1.00 20.16 2.17
N ARG A 120 -1.33 19.69 3.38
CA ARG A 120 -0.35 19.41 4.45
C ARG A 120 0.50 18.17 4.15
N SER A 121 0.00 17.25 3.31
CA SER A 121 0.75 16.09 2.84
C SER A 121 1.78 16.45 1.76
N GLY A 122 1.64 17.62 1.13
CA GLY A 122 2.50 18.10 0.04
C GLY A 122 3.77 18.83 0.49
N ASP A 123 3.90 19.21 1.76
CA ASP A 123 5.00 20.05 2.26
C ASP A 123 6.30 19.27 2.60
N GLN A 124 6.43 18.00 2.19
CA GLN A 124 7.69 17.24 2.36
C GLN A 124 8.52 17.09 1.07
N GLY A 125 8.17 17.80 -0.01
CA GLY A 125 8.86 17.69 -1.28
C GLY A 125 9.10 19.03 -1.98
N GLY A 126 10.19 19.72 -1.60
CA GLY A 126 10.85 20.67 -2.49
C GLY A 126 10.85 22.14 -2.07
N GLU A 127 11.53 22.46 -0.97
CA GLU A 127 12.31 23.71 -0.92
C GLU A 127 13.77 23.32 -1.15
N LEU A 128 14.27 23.58 -2.36
CA LEU A 128 15.69 23.76 -2.59
C LEU A 128 15.94 25.26 -2.86
N PRO A 129 17.02 25.83 -2.32
CA PRO A 129 17.42 27.22 -2.55
C PRO A 129 17.79 27.53 -4.00
#